data_AF-A0A3M0MXF7-F1
#
_entry.id   AF-A0A3M0MXF7-F1
#
_cell.length_a   1.000
_cell.length_b   1.000
_cell.length_c   1.000
_cell.angle_alpha   90.00
_cell.angle_beta   90.00
_cell.angle_gamma   90.00
#
_symmetry.space_group_name_H-M   'P 1'
#
loop_
_entity.id
_entity.type
_entity.pdbx_description
1 polymer ?
#
loop_
_entity_poly.entity_id
_entity_poly.type
_entity_poly.pdbx_seq_one_letter_code
_entity_poly.pdbx_strand_id
1 'polypeptide(L)'
;MSDAPEILLAHHLKALKLPTFLREHQKLAGQCAAEGVDHVRYLARLVELELIDRERRMVERRIKAAKFPAVKSLDSFDFAAIPKLNKMQVLELARCEWIGRRENVIALGPSGTGKTHVALGIGLAACQKGLSVGFTTAAALVSEMMEARDERRLLRLQKQMAGYKLLIIDELGFVPLSKTGAELLFELISQRYERGSILITSNLPFDEWTETFGSERLTGALLDRLTHHVSILEMNGQSYRLAQSRARKAG
;
A
#
# COMPACT_ATOMS: atom_id res chain seq x y z
N MET A 1 24.31 -38.55 -26.64
CA MET A 1 25.29 -38.53 -25.52
C MET A 1 24.68 -37.66 -24.43
N SER A 2 24.20 -38.34 -23.38
CA SER A 2 23.73 -37.85 -22.07
C SER A 2 23.30 -36.37 -21.97
N ASP A 3 21.98 -36.13 -21.93
CA ASP A 3 21.35 -34.89 -21.42
C ASP A 3 21.59 -34.69 -19.90
N ALA A 4 22.40 -35.54 -19.26
CA ALA A 4 22.62 -35.54 -17.81
C ALA A 4 23.11 -34.19 -17.26
N PRO A 5 24.02 -33.44 -17.92
CA PRO A 5 24.42 -32.11 -17.45
C PRO A 5 23.28 -31.10 -17.45
N GLU A 6 22.41 -31.12 -18.47
CA GLU A 6 21.26 -30.21 -18.55
C GLU A 6 20.18 -30.57 -17.53
N ILE A 7 19.92 -31.87 -17.34
CA ILE A 7 18.99 -32.37 -16.33
C ILE A 7 19.48 -32.01 -14.92
N LEU A 8 20.78 -32.17 -14.65
CA LEU A 8 21.38 -31.83 -13.37
C LEU A 8 21.33 -30.31 -13.10
N LEU A 9 21.65 -29.50 -14.11
CA LEU A 9 21.52 -28.04 -14.03
C LEU A 9 20.09 -27.63 -13.72
N ALA A 10 19.10 -28.15 -14.45
CA ALA A 10 17.69 -27.85 -14.22
C ALA A 10 17.23 -28.24 -12.80
N HIS A 11 17.69 -29.39 -12.29
CA HIS A 11 17.44 -29.82 -10.92
C HIS A 11 18.03 -28.84 -9.89
N HIS A 12 19.30 -28.45 -10.05
CA HIS A 12 19.96 -27.50 -9.14
C HIS A 12 19.32 -26.11 -9.18
N LEU A 13 18.97 -25.61 -10.36
CA LEU A 13 18.28 -24.31 -10.49
C LEU A 13 16.91 -24.32 -9.80
N LYS A 14 16.16 -25.43 -9.86
CA LYS A 14 14.93 -25.59 -9.08
C LYS A 14 15.19 -25.59 -7.58
N ALA A 15 16.20 -26.34 -7.12
CA ALA A 15 16.57 -26.42 -5.70
C ALA A 15 17.00 -25.05 -5.13
N LEU A 16 17.74 -24.26 -5.92
CA LEU A 16 18.16 -22.90 -5.58
C LEU A 16 17.07 -21.84 -5.79
N LYS A 17 15.90 -22.24 -6.29
CA LYS A 17 14.76 -21.36 -6.61
C LYS A 17 15.12 -20.27 -7.62
N LEU A 18 15.86 -20.61 -8.68
CA LEU A 18 16.26 -19.71 -9.78
C LEU A 18 15.43 -19.97 -11.06
N PRO A 19 14.14 -19.61 -11.08
CA PRO A 19 13.26 -19.92 -12.21
C PRO A 19 13.55 -19.11 -13.47
N THR A 20 14.14 -17.92 -13.36
CA THR A 20 14.52 -17.12 -14.54
C THR A 20 15.77 -17.73 -15.16
N PHE A 21 16.73 -18.21 -14.36
CA PHE A 21 17.84 -19.02 -14.87
C PHE A 21 17.29 -20.21 -15.66
N LEU A 22 16.40 -21.00 -15.04
CA LEU A 22 15.84 -22.21 -15.66
C LEU A 22 15.15 -21.92 -17.01
N ARG A 23 14.51 -20.76 -17.16
CA ARG A 23 13.79 -20.39 -18.37
C ARG A 23 14.67 -19.75 -19.45
N GLU A 24 15.66 -18.94 -19.06
CA GLU A 24 16.40 -18.06 -19.99
C GLU A 24 17.83 -18.52 -20.29
N HIS A 25 18.41 -19.45 -19.52
CA HIS A 25 19.85 -19.77 -19.62
C HIS A 25 20.29 -20.22 -21.02
N GLN A 26 19.55 -21.13 -21.68
CA GLN A 26 19.90 -21.62 -23.02
C GLN A 26 19.79 -20.51 -24.07
N LYS A 27 18.71 -19.73 -24.04
CA LYS A 27 18.47 -18.62 -24.97
C LYS A 27 19.57 -17.57 -24.85
N LEU A 28 19.89 -17.16 -23.61
CA LEU A 28 20.91 -16.16 -23.36
C LEU A 28 22.32 -16.68 -23.70
N ALA A 29 22.60 -17.97 -23.48
CA ALA A 29 23.85 -18.59 -23.88
C ALA A 29 24.04 -18.54 -25.41
N GLY A 30 22.99 -18.85 -26.18
CA GLY A 30 23.02 -18.74 -27.64
C GLY A 30 23.25 -17.30 -28.13
N GLN A 31 22.60 -16.31 -27.51
CA GLN A 31 22.80 -14.89 -27.81
C GLN A 31 24.22 -14.44 -27.49
N CYS A 32 24.75 -14.78 -26.31
CA CYS A 32 26.09 -14.40 -25.90
C CYS A 32 27.17 -15.05 -26.79
N ALA A 33 26.96 -16.31 -27.21
CA ALA A 33 27.85 -16.99 -28.15
C ALA A 33 27.88 -16.28 -29.52
N ALA A 34 26.72 -15.83 -30.03
CA ALA A 34 26.64 -15.08 -31.29
C ALA A 34 27.28 -13.69 -31.19
N GLU A 35 27.19 -13.03 -30.03
CA GLU A 35 27.77 -11.71 -29.78
C GLU A 35 29.27 -11.75 -29.38
N GLY A 36 29.87 -12.94 -29.24
CA GLY A 36 31.25 -13.08 -28.77
C GLY A 36 31.46 -12.63 -27.32
N VAL A 37 30.41 -12.71 -26.49
CA VAL A 37 30.43 -12.32 -25.08
C VAL A 37 31.05 -13.43 -24.24
N ASP A 38 31.95 -13.07 -23.33
CA ASP A 38 32.62 -14.03 -22.44
C ASP A 38 31.66 -14.67 -21.42
N HIS A 39 32.12 -15.76 -20.79
CA HIS A 39 31.31 -16.51 -19.82
C HIS A 39 30.96 -15.71 -18.57
N VAL A 40 31.82 -14.78 -18.15
CA VAL A 40 31.59 -13.94 -16.96
C VAL A 40 30.45 -12.96 -17.23
N ARG A 41 30.44 -12.31 -18.39
CA ARG A 41 29.38 -11.40 -18.83
C ARG A 41 28.07 -12.14 -19.09
N TYR A 42 28.11 -13.34 -19.65
CA TYR A 42 26.92 -14.20 -19.74
C TYR A 42 26.32 -14.45 -18.35
N LEU A 43 27.14 -14.87 -17.38
CA LEU A 43 26.68 -15.12 -16.02
C LEU A 43 26.12 -13.85 -15.38
N ALA A 44 26.80 -12.70 -15.55
CA ALA A 44 26.34 -11.42 -15.04
C ALA A 44 24.97 -11.03 -15.61
N ARG A 45 24.77 -11.15 -16.93
CA ARG A 45 23.47 -10.89 -17.59
C ARG A 45 22.38 -11.83 -17.07
N LEU A 46 22.69 -13.11 -16.86
CA LEU A 46 21.72 -14.08 -16.35
C LEU A 46 21.31 -13.79 -14.90
N VAL A 47 22.28 -13.42 -14.06
CA VAL A 47 22.05 -12.97 -12.67
C VAL A 47 21.17 -11.71 -12.66
N GLU A 48 21.48 -10.74 -13.51
CA GLU A 48 20.71 -9.50 -13.63
C GLU A 48 19.25 -9.76 -14.01
N LEU A 49 19.00 -10.63 -15.00
CA LEU A 49 17.64 -11.03 -15.38
C LEU A 49 16.87 -11.66 -14.20
N GLU A 50 17.51 -12.55 -13.44
CA GLU A 50 16.87 -13.16 -12.26
C GLU A 50 16.59 -12.13 -11.16
N LEU A 51 17.49 -11.18 -10.93
CA LEU A 51 17.28 -10.11 -9.95
C LEU A 51 16.08 -9.24 -10.34
N ILE A 52 16.02 -8.80 -11.60
CA ILE A 52 14.91 -7.99 -12.14
C ILE A 52 13.58 -8.76 -12.01
N ASP A 53 13.54 -10.03 -12.42
CA ASP A 53 12.33 -10.85 -12.34
C ASP A 53 11.92 -11.13 -10.88
N ARG A 54 12.87 -11.24 -9.96
CA ARG A 54 12.58 -11.40 -8.52
C ARG A 54 12.01 -10.15 -7.92
N GLU A 55 12.60 -8.99 -8.21
CA GLU A 55 12.10 -7.70 -7.75
C GLU A 55 10.68 -7.47 -8.26
N ARG A 56 10.44 -7.69 -9.56
CA ARG A 56 9.12 -7.60 -10.17
C ARG A 56 8.10 -8.50 -9.48
N ARG A 57 8.40 -9.80 -9.31
CA ARG A 57 7.48 -10.75 -8.63
C ARG A 57 7.24 -10.38 -7.17
N MET A 58 8.25 -9.85 -6.49
CA MET A 58 8.13 -9.38 -5.12
C MET A 58 7.15 -8.20 -5.03
N VAL A 59 7.26 -7.23 -5.94
CA VAL A 59 6.36 -6.07 -6.02
C VAL A 59 4.94 -6.50 -6.37
N GLU A 60 4.75 -7.33 -7.40
CA GLU A 60 3.44 -7.85 -7.80
C GLU A 60 2.75 -8.59 -6.65
N ARG A 61 3.49 -9.42 -5.92
CA ARG A 61 2.97 -10.12 -4.73
C ARG A 61 2.55 -9.14 -3.63
N ARG A 62 3.32 -8.07 -3.40
CA ARG A 62 3.00 -7.05 -2.38
C ARG A 62 1.77 -6.24 -2.76
N ILE A 63 1.65 -5.82 -4.01
CA ILE A 63 0.46 -5.14 -4.54
C ILE A 63 -0.78 -6.03 -4.37
N LYS A 64 -0.67 -7.31 -4.72
CA LYS A 64 -1.77 -8.27 -4.52
C LYS A 64 -2.13 -8.47 -3.06
N ALA A 65 -1.12 -8.59 -2.18
CA ALA A 65 -1.32 -8.77 -0.75
C ALA A 65 -1.92 -7.52 -0.06
N ALA A 66 -1.70 -6.33 -0.61
CA ALA A 66 -2.23 -5.08 -0.09
C ALA A 66 -3.76 -4.95 -0.25
N LYS A 67 -4.39 -5.74 -1.13
CA LYS A 67 -5.84 -5.76 -1.37
C LYS A 67 -6.40 -4.38 -1.78
N PHE A 68 -5.68 -3.65 -2.62
CA PHE A 68 -6.17 -2.38 -3.15
C PHE A 68 -7.47 -2.60 -3.98
N PRO A 69 -8.52 -1.76 -3.81
CA PRO A 69 -9.74 -1.84 -4.62
C PRO A 69 -9.48 -1.50 -6.09
N ALA A 70 -8.45 -0.70 -6.37
CA ALA A 70 -7.96 -0.40 -7.70
C ALA A 70 -6.46 -0.07 -7.64
N VAL A 71 -5.71 -0.39 -8.68
CA VAL A 71 -4.32 0.04 -8.82
C VAL A 71 -4.30 1.42 -9.47
N LYS A 72 -3.92 2.45 -8.71
CA LYS A 72 -3.79 3.82 -9.21
C LYS A 72 -2.42 4.38 -8.84
N SER A 73 -1.72 4.96 -9.82
CA SER A 73 -0.45 5.65 -9.58
C SER A 73 -0.66 7.15 -9.39
N LEU A 74 0.32 7.81 -8.77
CA LEU A 74 0.34 9.27 -8.66
C LEU A 74 0.56 9.95 -10.03
N ASP A 75 1.15 9.25 -11.01
CA ASP A 75 1.32 9.79 -12.38
C ASP A 75 -0.03 10.04 -13.07
N SER A 76 -1.05 9.26 -12.70
CA SER A 76 -2.42 9.44 -13.19
C SER A 76 -3.24 10.45 -12.39
N PHE A 77 -2.65 11.08 -11.36
CA PHE A 77 -3.34 12.05 -10.51
C PHE A 77 -3.15 13.47 -11.07
N ASP A 78 -4.27 14.13 -11.37
CA ASP A 78 -4.25 15.52 -11.83
C ASP A 78 -4.16 16.48 -10.63
N PHE A 79 -2.95 16.94 -10.33
CA PHE A 79 -2.73 17.96 -9.29
C PHE A 79 -3.31 19.33 -9.64
N ALA A 80 -3.53 19.64 -10.93
CA ALA A 80 -4.14 20.91 -11.33
C ALA A 80 -5.64 20.96 -10.95
N ALA A 81 -6.30 19.80 -10.85
CA ALA A 81 -7.68 19.71 -10.37
C ALA A 81 -7.85 20.06 -8.88
N ILE A 82 -6.76 20.03 -8.08
CA ILE A 82 -6.77 20.38 -6.65
C ILE A 82 -5.58 21.29 -6.33
N PRO A 83 -5.64 22.58 -6.71
CA PRO A 83 -4.50 23.49 -6.61
C PRO A 83 -4.00 23.71 -5.18
N LYS A 84 -4.88 23.53 -4.19
CA LYS A 84 -4.56 23.67 -2.76
C LYS A 84 -3.73 22.51 -2.21
N LEU A 85 -3.71 21.36 -2.89
CA LEU A 85 -2.92 20.22 -2.47
C LEU A 85 -1.44 20.47 -2.80
N ASN A 86 -0.60 20.42 -1.77
CA ASN A 86 0.85 20.55 -1.96
C ASN A 86 1.41 19.33 -2.71
N LYS A 87 1.62 19.49 -4.02
CA LYS A 87 2.21 18.45 -4.88
C LYS A 87 3.57 17.96 -4.38
N MET A 88 4.43 18.87 -3.92
CA MET A 88 5.77 18.50 -3.44
C MET A 88 5.68 17.61 -2.20
N GLN A 89 4.78 17.92 -1.27
CA GLN A 89 4.53 17.09 -0.10
C GLN A 89 4.04 15.69 -0.48
N VAL A 90 3.10 15.58 -1.42
CA VAL A 90 2.60 14.27 -1.89
C VAL A 90 3.71 13.44 -2.54
N LEU A 91 4.54 14.06 -3.37
CA LEU A 91 5.68 13.38 -4.00
C LEU A 91 6.75 12.97 -2.98
N GLU A 92 6.97 13.76 -1.94
CA GLU A 92 7.87 13.40 -0.83
C GLU A 92 7.31 12.21 -0.04
N LEU A 93 6.01 12.19 0.25
CA LEU A 93 5.36 11.04 0.88
C LEU A 93 5.44 9.76 0.02
N ALA A 94 5.44 9.89 -1.30
CA ALA A 94 5.65 8.77 -2.22
C ALA A 94 7.07 8.18 -2.14
N ARG A 95 8.04 8.89 -1.55
CA ARG A 95 9.38 8.35 -1.25
C ARG A 95 9.37 7.44 -0.01
N CYS A 96 8.28 7.39 0.75
CA CYS A 96 8.08 6.45 1.85
C CYS A 96 9.07 6.55 3.03
N GLU A 97 9.91 7.59 3.10
CA GLU A 97 10.86 7.74 4.22
C GLU A 97 10.13 7.91 5.56
N TRP A 98 8.99 8.60 5.54
CA TRP A 98 8.07 8.77 6.68
C TRP A 98 7.60 7.43 7.25
N ILE A 99 7.49 6.38 6.42
CA ILE A 99 7.14 5.02 6.86
C ILE A 99 8.25 4.42 7.72
N GLY A 100 9.51 4.69 7.37
CA GLY A 100 10.67 4.28 8.17
C GLY A 100 10.74 5.01 9.52
N ARG A 101 10.32 6.27 9.53
CA ARG A 101 10.22 7.12 10.74
C ARG A 101 8.96 6.87 11.57
N ARG A 102 8.05 5.99 11.10
CA ARG A 102 6.79 5.62 11.78
C ARG A 102 5.84 6.82 11.95
N GLU A 103 5.90 7.76 11.02
CA GLU A 103 4.99 8.90 10.93
C GLU A 103 3.66 8.45 10.32
N ASN A 104 2.61 9.23 10.52
CA ASN A 104 1.29 9.01 9.95
C ASN A 104 0.99 10.03 8.86
N VAL A 105 0.03 9.70 8.01
CA VAL A 105 -0.52 10.63 7.01
C VAL A 105 -2.04 10.66 7.16
N ILE A 106 -2.62 11.85 7.15
CA ILE A 106 -4.08 12.00 7.17
C ILE A 106 -4.49 12.88 5.99
N ALA A 107 -5.25 12.31 5.07
CA ALA A 107 -5.86 13.05 3.96
C ALA A 107 -7.29 13.44 4.33
N LEU A 108 -7.55 14.75 4.40
CA LEU A 108 -8.85 15.32 4.78
C LEU A 108 -9.47 16.09 3.61
N GLY A 109 -10.79 16.07 3.51
CA GLY A 109 -11.52 16.93 2.57
C GLY A 109 -12.78 16.29 1.99
N PRO A 110 -13.59 17.03 1.21
CA PRO A 110 -14.89 16.56 0.73
C PRO A 110 -14.85 15.28 -0.12
N SER A 111 -16.00 14.64 -0.32
CA SER A 111 -16.07 13.45 -1.19
C SER A 111 -15.70 13.79 -2.64
N GLY A 112 -14.99 12.86 -3.30
CA GLY A 112 -14.60 13.00 -4.70
C GLY A 112 -13.38 13.88 -4.97
N THR A 113 -12.67 14.35 -3.95
CA THR A 113 -11.40 15.12 -4.09
C THR A 113 -10.16 14.23 -4.22
N GLY A 114 -10.30 12.93 -4.51
CA GLY A 114 -9.14 12.08 -4.81
C GLY A 114 -8.30 11.60 -3.62
N LYS A 115 -8.76 11.76 -2.36
CA LYS A 115 -8.08 11.22 -1.15
C LYS A 115 -7.67 9.76 -1.28
N THR A 116 -8.62 8.89 -1.64
CA THR A 116 -8.36 7.47 -1.89
C THR A 116 -7.37 7.27 -3.03
N HIS A 117 -7.37 8.10 -4.07
CA HIS A 117 -6.39 8.00 -5.17
C HIS A 117 -4.98 8.28 -4.66
N VAL A 118 -4.79 9.36 -3.89
CA VAL A 118 -3.48 9.68 -3.29
C VAL A 118 -3.04 8.57 -2.34
N ALA A 119 -3.94 8.06 -1.50
CA ALA A 119 -3.66 6.92 -0.61
C ALA A 119 -3.20 5.68 -1.39
N LEU A 120 -3.91 5.32 -2.46
CA LEU A 120 -3.55 4.20 -3.34
C LEU A 120 -2.21 4.42 -4.04
N GLY A 121 -1.95 5.64 -4.51
CA GLY A 121 -0.68 6.00 -5.17
C GLY A 121 0.51 5.89 -4.22
N ILE A 122 0.38 6.39 -2.99
CA ILE A 122 1.41 6.25 -1.94
C ILE A 122 1.57 4.77 -1.54
N GLY A 123 0.47 4.03 -1.39
CA GLY A 123 0.49 2.59 -1.11
C GLY A 123 1.18 1.78 -2.22
N LEU A 124 0.95 2.14 -3.48
CA LEU A 124 1.60 1.53 -4.63
C LEU A 124 3.11 1.80 -4.62
N ALA A 125 3.52 3.05 -4.37
CA ALA A 125 4.92 3.42 -4.24
C ALA A 125 5.62 2.67 -3.09
N ALA A 126 4.93 2.50 -1.95
CA ALA A 126 5.43 1.70 -0.84
C ALA A 126 5.61 0.22 -1.21
N CYS A 127 4.67 -0.37 -1.95
CA CYS A 127 4.81 -1.74 -2.47
C CYS A 127 6.00 -1.88 -3.44
N GLN A 128 6.22 -0.89 -4.31
CA GLN A 128 7.35 -0.83 -5.25
C GLN A 128 8.69 -0.73 -4.52
N LYS A 129 8.76 0.02 -3.41
CA LYS A 129 9.93 0.05 -2.51
C LYS A 129 10.07 -1.20 -1.63
N GLY A 130 9.21 -2.20 -1.85
CA GLY A 130 9.26 -3.43 -1.12
C GLY A 130 8.83 -3.30 0.35
N LEU A 131 7.85 -2.46 0.65
CA LEU A 131 7.22 -2.39 1.97
C LEU A 131 5.94 -3.24 1.98
N SER A 132 5.62 -3.83 3.13
CA SER A 132 4.32 -4.50 3.29
C SER A 132 3.24 -3.45 3.54
N VAL A 133 2.21 -3.46 2.71
CA VAL A 133 1.09 -2.53 2.77
C VAL A 133 -0.20 -3.33 2.99
N GLY A 134 -1.11 -2.81 3.79
CA GLY A 134 -2.49 -3.28 3.87
C GLY A 134 -3.45 -2.14 3.55
N PHE A 135 -4.51 -2.40 2.81
CA PHE A 135 -5.60 -1.46 2.54
C PHE A 135 -6.92 -2.03 3.04
N THR A 136 -7.72 -1.18 3.68
CA THR A 136 -9.09 -1.50 4.08
C THR A 136 -9.88 -0.21 4.32
N THR A 137 -11.21 -0.26 4.25
CA THR A 137 -12.04 0.86 4.73
C THR A 137 -12.24 0.74 6.24
N ALA A 138 -12.47 1.85 6.93
CA ALA A 138 -12.72 1.83 8.39
C ALA A 138 -13.89 0.90 8.74
N ALA A 139 -14.99 0.97 7.98
CA ALA A 139 -16.17 0.11 8.17
C ALA A 139 -15.85 -1.39 7.95
N ALA A 140 -15.15 -1.73 6.87
CA ALA A 140 -14.78 -3.12 6.57
C ALA A 140 -13.84 -3.69 7.62
N LEU A 141 -12.85 -2.91 8.06
CA LEU A 141 -11.91 -3.28 9.12
C LEU A 141 -12.63 -3.57 10.43
N VAL A 142 -13.55 -2.69 10.84
CA VAL A 142 -14.34 -2.90 12.05
C VAL A 142 -15.22 -4.15 11.94
N SER A 143 -15.88 -4.35 10.79
CA SER A 143 -16.67 -5.56 10.54
C SER A 143 -15.82 -6.83 10.63
N GLU A 144 -14.65 -6.84 9.99
CA GLU A 144 -13.71 -7.98 10.02
C GLU A 144 -13.19 -8.25 11.43
N MET A 145 -12.91 -7.21 12.23
CA MET A 145 -12.50 -7.36 13.63
C MET A 145 -13.63 -7.87 14.53
N MET A 146 -14.87 -7.44 14.32
CA MET A 146 -16.03 -7.95 15.07
C MET A 146 -16.25 -9.44 14.78
N GLU A 147 -16.28 -9.83 13.52
CA GLU A 147 -16.40 -11.24 13.11
C GLU A 147 -15.21 -12.08 13.64
N ALA A 148 -13.98 -11.54 13.53
CA ALA A 148 -12.79 -12.20 14.06
C ALA A 148 -12.85 -12.42 15.57
N ARG A 149 -13.48 -11.52 16.31
CA ARG A 149 -13.68 -11.66 17.76
C ARG A 149 -14.63 -12.80 18.07
N ASP A 150 -15.75 -12.87 17.36
CA ASP A 150 -16.78 -13.89 17.56
C ASP A 150 -16.22 -15.30 17.21
N GLU A 151 -15.35 -15.37 16.20
CA GLU A 151 -14.62 -16.57 15.79
C GLU A 151 -13.33 -16.85 16.58
N ARG A 152 -13.03 -16.07 17.63
CA ARG A 152 -11.82 -16.19 18.48
C ARG A 152 -10.48 -16.11 17.71
N ARG A 153 -10.46 -15.40 16.58
CA ARG A 153 -9.27 -15.12 15.75
C ARG A 153 -8.81 -13.65 15.77
N LEU A 154 -9.41 -12.79 16.62
CA LEU A 154 -9.10 -11.35 16.69
C LEU A 154 -7.61 -11.06 16.87
N LEU A 155 -6.95 -11.73 17.81
CA LEU A 155 -5.52 -11.51 18.08
C LEU A 155 -4.64 -11.82 16.85
N ARG A 156 -5.01 -12.83 16.05
CA ARG A 156 -4.30 -13.16 14.81
C ARG A 156 -4.48 -12.06 13.76
N LEU A 157 -5.70 -11.54 13.62
CA LEU A 157 -5.99 -10.44 12.71
C LEU A 157 -5.25 -9.16 13.12
N GLN A 158 -5.31 -8.79 14.41
CA GLN A 158 -4.58 -7.63 14.93
C GLN A 158 -3.07 -7.76 14.71
N LYS A 159 -2.48 -8.93 14.95
CA LYS A 159 -1.06 -9.19 14.68
C LYS A 159 -0.73 -9.04 13.18
N GLN A 160 -1.61 -9.51 12.30
CA GLN A 160 -1.44 -9.32 10.85
C GLN A 160 -1.50 -7.83 10.48
N MET A 161 -2.50 -7.09 10.97
CA MET A 161 -2.67 -5.67 10.68
C MET A 161 -1.53 -4.82 11.26
N ALA A 162 -1.03 -5.15 12.45
CA ALA A 162 0.14 -4.54 13.07
C ALA A 162 1.44 -4.84 12.31
N GLY A 163 1.53 -5.99 11.62
CA GLY A 163 2.70 -6.41 10.86
C GLY A 163 2.94 -5.65 9.54
N TYR A 164 1.94 -4.92 9.03
CA TYR A 164 2.14 -4.07 7.85
C TYR A 164 3.04 -2.88 8.19
N LYS A 165 3.99 -2.56 7.30
CA LYS A 165 4.79 -1.33 7.39
C LYS A 165 3.90 -0.10 7.22
N LEU A 166 2.94 -0.18 6.29
CA LEU A 166 1.90 0.83 6.08
C LEU A 166 0.52 0.19 6.14
N LEU A 167 -0.34 0.70 7.00
CA LEU A 167 -1.76 0.38 6.99
C LEU A 167 -2.56 1.58 6.48
N ILE A 168 -3.30 1.40 5.40
CA ILE A 168 -4.18 2.40 4.83
C ILE A 168 -5.61 2.12 5.31
N ILE A 169 -6.21 3.10 5.98
CA ILE A 169 -7.59 3.07 6.47
C ILE A 169 -8.38 4.15 5.72
N ASP A 170 -9.12 3.72 4.71
CA ASP A 170 -9.90 4.58 3.82
C ASP A 170 -11.29 4.88 4.43
N GLU A 171 -11.87 6.02 4.06
CA GLU A 171 -13.25 6.42 4.43
C GLU A 171 -13.56 6.43 5.94
N LEU A 172 -12.61 6.84 6.79
CA LEU A 172 -12.89 7.03 8.21
C LEU A 172 -13.87 8.19 8.41
N GLY A 173 -14.92 7.96 9.19
CA GLY A 173 -15.96 8.97 9.46
C GLY A 173 -17.11 9.02 8.47
N PHE A 174 -17.17 8.13 7.49
CA PHE A 174 -18.32 8.07 6.58
C PHE A 174 -19.59 7.50 7.23
N VAL A 175 -19.43 6.56 8.19
CA VAL A 175 -20.54 5.94 8.92
C VAL A 175 -20.16 5.87 10.40
N PRO A 176 -21.08 6.16 11.34
CA PRO A 176 -20.85 5.96 12.77
C PRO A 176 -20.50 4.51 13.08
N LEU A 177 -19.50 4.30 13.94
CA LEU A 177 -19.09 2.97 14.36
C LEU A 177 -19.91 2.54 15.59
N SER A 178 -20.11 1.23 15.74
CA SER A 178 -20.60 0.71 17.02
C SER A 178 -19.56 0.99 18.11
N LYS A 179 -19.99 1.12 19.38
CA LYS A 179 -19.07 1.33 20.52
C LYS A 179 -17.91 0.34 20.53
N THR A 180 -18.24 -0.95 20.39
CA THR A 180 -17.26 -2.03 20.27
C THR A 180 -16.32 -1.82 19.08
N GLY A 181 -16.85 -1.43 17.92
CA GLY A 181 -16.07 -1.21 16.72
C GLY A 181 -15.07 -0.05 16.88
N ALA A 182 -15.51 1.04 17.50
CA ALA A 182 -14.67 2.18 17.85
C ALA A 182 -13.54 1.77 18.81
N GLU A 183 -13.83 0.98 19.84
CA GLU A 183 -12.84 0.44 20.78
C GLU A 183 -11.81 -0.46 20.08
N LEU A 184 -12.25 -1.36 19.19
CA LEU A 184 -11.36 -2.25 18.43
C LEU A 184 -10.44 -1.46 17.48
N LEU A 185 -10.99 -0.45 16.80
CA LEU A 185 -10.21 0.42 15.92
C LEU A 185 -9.19 1.25 16.71
N PHE A 186 -9.59 1.79 17.86
CA PHE A 186 -8.70 2.48 18.78
C PHE A 186 -7.55 1.58 19.26
N GLU A 187 -7.85 0.33 19.62
CA GLU A 187 -6.83 -0.64 20.04
C GLU A 187 -5.81 -0.88 18.93
N LEU A 188 -6.26 -1.14 17.70
CA LEU A 188 -5.38 -1.35 16.56
C LEU A 188 -4.48 -0.13 16.27
N ILE A 189 -5.06 1.07 16.27
CA ILE A 189 -4.30 2.31 16.05
C ILE A 189 -3.28 2.52 17.19
N SER A 190 -3.67 2.26 18.43
CA SER A 190 -2.80 2.34 19.59
C SER A 190 -1.66 1.32 19.54
N GLN A 191 -1.91 0.09 19.07
CA GLN A 191 -0.87 -0.93 18.90
C GLN A 191 0.15 -0.56 17.80
N ARG A 192 -0.24 0.29 16.85
CA ARG A 192 0.62 0.76 15.76
C ARG A 192 1.36 2.06 16.08
N TYR A 193 0.91 2.83 17.07
CA TYR A 193 1.60 4.03 17.55
C TYR A 193 3.09 3.74 17.81
N GLU A 194 3.96 4.55 17.20
CA GLU A 194 5.43 4.38 17.21
C GLU A 194 5.94 3.00 16.77
N ARG A 195 5.13 2.17 16.11
CA ARG A 195 5.51 0.81 15.66
C ARG A 195 5.30 0.59 14.17
N GLY A 196 4.34 1.28 13.56
CA GLY A 196 4.09 1.26 12.13
C GLY A 196 3.21 2.41 11.68
N SER A 197 3.39 2.82 10.43
CA SER A 197 2.71 3.99 9.88
C SER A 197 1.27 3.70 9.47
N ILE A 198 0.42 4.72 9.61
CA ILE A 198 -0.97 4.69 9.17
C ILE A 198 -1.21 5.82 8.17
N LEU A 199 -1.90 5.53 7.07
CA LEU A 199 -2.49 6.54 6.21
C LEU A 199 -4.01 6.48 6.35
N ILE A 200 -4.62 7.56 6.82
CA ILE A 200 -6.08 7.67 6.95
C ILE A 200 -6.61 8.62 5.88
N THR A 201 -7.76 8.28 5.30
CA THR A 201 -8.56 9.27 4.57
C THR A 201 -9.86 9.53 5.32
N SER A 202 -10.29 10.78 5.41
CA SER A 202 -11.58 11.14 5.99
C SER A 202 -12.22 12.30 5.24
N ASN A 203 -13.55 12.30 5.17
CA ASN A 203 -14.35 13.44 4.73
C ASN A 203 -14.79 14.35 5.88
N LEU A 204 -14.56 13.95 7.13
CA LEU A 204 -14.89 14.72 8.31
C LEU A 204 -13.65 15.46 8.83
N PRO A 205 -13.79 16.72 9.27
CA PRO A 205 -12.76 17.38 10.08
C PRO A 205 -12.60 16.66 11.44
N PHE A 206 -11.48 16.93 12.14
CA PHE A 206 -11.12 16.17 13.35
C PHE A 206 -12.09 16.33 14.52
N ASP A 207 -12.71 17.50 14.65
CA ASP A 207 -13.72 17.81 15.66
C ASP A 207 -14.99 16.95 15.49
N GLU A 208 -15.33 16.58 14.25
CA GLU A 208 -16.47 15.71 13.94
C GLU A 208 -16.17 14.20 14.13
N TRP A 209 -14.91 13.81 14.38
CA TRP A 209 -14.60 12.39 14.62
C TRP A 209 -15.25 11.84 15.89
N THR A 210 -15.63 12.71 16.83
CA THR A 210 -16.41 12.33 18.02
C THR A 210 -17.73 11.65 17.65
N GLU A 211 -18.38 12.06 16.56
CA GLU A 211 -19.61 11.43 16.08
C GLU A 211 -19.37 10.00 15.57
N THR A 212 -18.16 9.74 15.06
CA THR A 212 -17.79 8.43 14.53
C THR A 212 -17.42 7.45 15.63
N PHE A 213 -16.70 7.91 16.66
CA PHE A 213 -16.19 7.07 17.75
C PHE A 213 -17.12 7.05 18.98
N GLY A 214 -18.09 7.96 19.07
CA GLY A 214 -19.12 8.00 20.10
C GLY A 214 -18.66 8.43 21.50
N SER A 215 -17.40 8.80 21.68
CA SER A 215 -16.85 9.24 22.97
C SER A 215 -15.73 10.25 22.78
N GLU A 216 -15.89 11.46 23.33
CA GLU A 216 -14.85 12.51 23.31
C GLU A 216 -13.52 12.02 23.90
N ARG A 217 -13.57 11.25 24.99
CA ARG A 217 -12.37 10.71 25.63
C ARG A 217 -11.62 9.74 24.72
N LEU A 218 -12.33 8.85 24.03
CA LEU A 218 -11.74 7.89 23.09
C LEU A 218 -11.16 8.61 21.87
N THR A 219 -11.92 9.54 21.30
CA THR A 219 -11.50 10.35 20.15
C THR A 219 -10.28 11.20 20.47
N GLY A 220 -10.27 11.89 21.61
CA GLY A 220 -9.12 12.72 22.03
C GLY A 220 -7.86 11.88 22.20
N ALA A 221 -7.97 10.71 22.85
CA ALA A 221 -6.85 9.79 23.00
C ALA A 221 -6.36 9.20 21.66
N LEU A 222 -7.27 9.00 20.71
CA LEU A 222 -6.93 8.53 19.37
C LEU A 222 -6.18 9.60 18.57
N LEU A 223 -6.74 10.82 18.55
CA LEU A 223 -6.19 11.96 17.82
C LEU A 223 -4.79 12.28 18.32
N ASP A 224 -4.59 12.34 19.64
CA ASP A 224 -3.28 12.55 20.28
C ASP A 224 -2.19 11.60 19.71
N ARG A 225 -2.50 10.30 19.62
CA ARG A 225 -1.58 9.29 19.07
C ARG A 225 -1.39 9.42 17.56
N LEU A 226 -2.45 9.74 16.82
CA LEU A 226 -2.38 9.86 15.36
C LEU A 226 -1.63 11.12 14.92
N THR A 227 -1.78 12.22 15.65
CA THR A 227 -1.30 13.55 15.25
C THR A 227 0.04 13.93 15.85
N HIS A 228 0.59 13.17 16.80
CA HIS A 228 1.92 13.44 17.36
C HIS A 228 3.02 13.53 16.27
N HIS A 229 3.00 12.61 15.31
CA HIS A 229 3.90 12.61 14.15
C HIS A 229 3.09 12.42 12.86
N VAL A 230 2.55 13.49 12.31
CA VAL A 230 1.63 13.41 11.17
C VAL A 230 1.93 14.43 10.06
N SER A 231 1.75 13.99 8.82
CA SER A 231 1.57 14.88 7.67
C SER A 231 0.08 14.95 7.31
N ILE A 232 -0.50 16.15 7.40
CA ILE A 232 -1.89 16.38 7.00
C ILE A 232 -1.91 16.83 5.54
N LEU A 233 -2.72 16.15 4.71
CA LEU A 233 -2.99 16.51 3.33
C LEU A 233 -4.41 17.08 3.24
N GLU A 234 -4.50 18.40 3.14
CA GLU A 234 -5.78 19.07 2.94
C GLU A 234 -6.20 19.05 1.47
N MET A 235 -7.16 18.18 1.15
CA MET A 235 -7.68 17.96 -0.20
C MET A 235 -9.01 18.69 -0.39
N ASN A 236 -8.95 20.01 -0.23
CA ASN A 236 -10.07 20.92 -0.40
C ASN A 236 -10.21 21.33 -1.87
N GLY A 237 -11.28 20.89 -2.54
CA GLY A 237 -11.52 21.14 -3.96
C GLY A 237 -12.88 20.67 -4.44
N GLN A 238 -13.18 20.89 -5.73
CA GLN A 238 -14.40 20.36 -6.35
C GLN A 238 -14.30 18.85 -6.56
N SER A 239 -15.45 18.16 -6.53
CA SER A 239 -15.49 16.70 -6.73
C SER A 239 -15.13 16.34 -8.18
N TYR A 240 -14.06 15.56 -8.34
CA TYR A 240 -13.61 15.03 -9.62
C TYR A 240 -14.68 14.12 -10.25
N ARG A 241 -15.39 13.34 -9.43
CA ARG A 241 -16.47 12.44 -9.88
C ARG A 241 -17.63 13.25 -10.51
N LEU A 242 -17.98 14.39 -9.92
CA LEU A 242 -19.03 15.28 -10.45
C LEU A 242 -18.60 15.94 -11.76
N ALA A 243 -17.36 16.42 -11.84
CA ALA A 243 -16.81 16.99 -13.06
C ALA A 243 -16.82 15.98 -14.23
N GLN A 244 -16.39 14.74 -13.97
CA GLN A 244 -16.40 13.67 -14.97
C GLN A 244 -17.82 13.29 -15.42
N SER A 245 -18.79 13.25 -14.50
CA SER A 245 -20.20 13.01 -14.83
C SER A 245 -20.80 14.12 -15.70
N ARG A 246 -20.46 15.39 -15.43
CA ARG A 246 -20.90 16.53 -16.25
C ARG A 246 -20.30 16.50 -17.65
N ALA A 247 -19.00 16.23 -17.77
CA ALA A 247 -18.32 16.11 -19.06
C ALA A 247 -18.93 15.01 -19.95
N ARG A 248 -19.29 13.86 -19.36
CA ARG A 248 -19.96 12.76 -20.08
C ARG A 248 -21.38 13.05 -20.56
N LYS A 249 -22.07 14.03 -19.95
CA LYS A 249 -23.43 14.44 -20.37
C LYS A 249 -23.42 15.57 -21.39
N ALA A 250 -22.28 16.25 -21.54
CA ALA A 250 -22.11 17.39 -22.42
C ALA A 250 -21.47 17.03 -23.78
N GLY A 251 -21.01 15.79 -23.96
CA GLY A 251 -20.55 15.21 -25.23
C GLY A 251 -21.44 14.07 -25.64
#